data_AF-A0A354A3G1-F1
#
_entry.id   AF-A0A354A3G1-F1
#
_cell.length_a   1.000
_cell.length_b   1.000
_cell.length_c   1.000
_cell.angle_alpha   90.00
_cell.angle_beta   90.00
_cell.angle_gamma   90.00
#
_symmetry.space_group_name_H-M   'P 1'
#
loop_
_entity.id
_entity.type
_entity.pdbx_description
1 polymer ?
#
loop_
_entity_poly.entity_id
_entity_poly.type
_entity_poly.pdbx_seq_one_letter_code
_entity_poly.pdbx_strand_id
1 'polypeptide(L)'
;MAKKYVYFFGAGKADGNASMKNLLGGKGANLAEMAGHPKLKLPVPPGFTITTEVCTLYYKNNRKYPKELKGQVDAALAGVEKIMRKNFGDPNDPLLVTVRSGARSSMPGMMETVLNVGLTTKTIPGLIKKTNNPRFVYDAYRRLMMMYSDVVMEKAAGREPKTEHDAIRHKLETAMAKVKKNKGYKNDTELTVDDLKKLCDDFKVIIKKTLNKSFPDDPMDQMWGGISAVFQSWMGKRAVSYRRIEKIPEHWGTA
;
A
#
# COMPACT_ATOMS: atom_id res chain seq x y z
N MET A 1 30.65 2.90 -6.00
CA MET A 1 29.58 2.72 -4.98
C MET A 1 28.28 2.40 -5.69
N ALA A 2 27.48 1.44 -5.19
CA ALA A 2 26.17 1.14 -5.76
C ALA A 2 25.21 2.35 -5.59
N LYS A 3 24.34 2.59 -6.58
CA LYS A 3 23.41 3.73 -6.56
C LYS A 3 22.34 3.56 -5.47
N LYS A 4 22.08 4.61 -4.69
CA LYS A 4 21.07 4.61 -3.61
C LYS A 4 19.68 4.91 -4.18
N TYR A 5 18.73 4.01 -3.92
CA TYR A 5 17.34 4.05 -4.38
C TYR A 5 16.31 4.08 -3.24
N VAL A 6 16.72 3.77 -2.01
CA VAL A 6 15.84 3.74 -0.84
C VAL A 6 16.37 4.71 0.21
N TYR A 7 15.48 5.57 0.69
CA TYR A 7 15.79 6.63 1.66
C TYR A 7 14.96 6.41 2.92
N PHE A 8 15.64 6.06 4.02
CA PHE A 8 15.02 5.81 5.30
C PHE A 8 14.62 7.11 6.03
N PHE A 9 13.55 7.06 6.84
CA PHE A 9 13.19 8.10 7.80
C PHE A 9 12.58 7.48 9.07
N GLY A 10 12.88 8.04 10.24
CA GLY A 10 12.33 7.60 11.52
C GLY A 10 13.28 7.81 12.70
N ALA A 11 12.73 7.75 13.92
CA ALA A 11 13.50 7.87 15.17
C ALA A 11 14.44 9.09 15.23
N GLY A 12 13.98 10.24 14.74
CA GLY A 12 14.76 11.48 14.75
C GLY A 12 15.84 11.58 13.67
N LYS A 13 15.87 10.65 12.70
CA LYS A 13 16.84 10.61 11.60
C LYS A 13 16.15 10.43 10.26
N ALA A 14 16.75 10.96 9.20
CA ALA A 14 16.33 10.70 7.84
C ALA A 14 17.51 10.76 6.87
N ASP A 15 17.45 9.95 5.82
CA ASP A 15 18.44 9.93 4.73
C ASP A 15 18.25 11.07 3.72
N GLY A 16 17.14 11.81 3.84
CA GLY A 16 16.78 12.92 2.96
C GLY A 16 16.13 14.07 3.72
N ASN A 17 15.63 15.07 2.99
CA ASN A 17 15.02 16.28 3.55
C ASN A 17 14.07 16.96 2.54
N ALA A 18 13.46 18.07 2.93
CA ALA A 18 12.50 18.81 2.11
C ALA A 18 13.07 19.34 0.77
N SER A 19 14.38 19.49 0.62
CA SER A 19 14.99 19.92 -0.66
C SER A 19 14.95 18.83 -1.73
N MET A 20 14.81 17.55 -1.33
CA MET A 20 14.92 16.39 -2.21
C MET A 20 13.58 16.01 -2.88
N LYS A 21 12.64 16.96 -3.04
CA LYS A 21 11.31 16.73 -3.66
C LYS A 21 11.37 16.08 -5.03
N ASN A 22 12.39 16.41 -5.82
CA ASN A 22 12.57 15.80 -7.14
C ASN A 22 12.92 14.31 -7.07
N LEU A 23 13.57 13.86 -6.00
CA LEU A 23 14.01 12.48 -5.85
C LEU A 23 13.04 11.64 -5.03
N LEU A 24 12.45 12.22 -3.97
CA LEU A 24 11.61 11.53 -2.99
C LEU A 24 10.11 11.81 -3.17
N GLY A 25 9.76 12.64 -4.16
CA GLY A 25 8.43 13.21 -4.28
C GLY A 25 8.11 14.19 -3.14
N GLY A 26 6.97 14.88 -3.23
CA GLY A 26 6.54 15.83 -2.21
C GLY A 26 6.28 15.17 -0.85
N LYS A 27 5.66 13.98 -0.85
CA LYS A 27 5.34 13.26 0.40
C LYS A 27 6.60 12.69 1.07
N GLY A 28 7.47 12.03 0.32
CA GLY A 28 8.70 11.44 0.87
C GLY A 28 9.65 12.51 1.41
N ALA A 29 9.84 13.61 0.68
CA ALA A 29 10.67 14.73 1.13
C ALA A 29 10.13 15.36 2.42
N ASN A 30 8.81 15.55 2.53
CA ASN A 30 8.21 16.09 3.75
C ASN A 30 8.24 15.11 4.93
N LEU A 31 8.10 13.80 4.69
CA LEU A 31 8.26 12.78 5.74
C LEU A 31 9.69 12.75 6.27
N ALA A 32 10.67 12.84 5.39
CA ALA A 32 12.07 12.93 5.76
C ALA A 32 12.36 14.20 6.57
N GLU A 33 11.81 15.35 6.15
CA GLU A 33 11.91 16.61 6.89
C GLU A 33 11.32 16.50 8.30
N MET A 34 10.07 16.02 8.41
CA MET A 34 9.39 15.91 9.70
C MET A 34 10.08 14.93 10.65
N ALA A 35 10.60 13.81 10.12
CA ALA A 35 11.24 12.77 10.92
C ALA A 35 12.69 13.08 11.30
N GLY A 36 13.44 13.78 10.44
CA GLY A 36 14.88 13.98 10.56
C GLY A 36 15.31 15.39 10.98
N HIS A 37 14.46 16.42 10.84
CA HIS A 37 14.88 17.78 11.14
C HIS A 37 15.05 18.01 12.66
N PRO A 38 16.25 18.43 13.14
CA PRO A 38 16.57 18.47 14.57
C PRO A 38 15.74 19.47 15.38
N LYS A 39 15.13 20.46 14.70
CA LYS A 39 14.23 21.43 15.34
C LYS A 39 12.76 20.98 15.38
N LEU A 40 12.31 20.11 14.46
CA LEU A 40 10.89 19.74 14.37
C LEU A 40 10.50 18.69 15.42
N LYS A 41 11.36 17.68 15.62
CA LYS A 41 11.18 16.61 16.64
C LYS A 41 9.77 15.98 16.62
N LEU A 42 9.17 15.85 15.45
CA LEU A 42 7.82 15.30 15.31
C LEU A 42 7.83 13.77 15.44
N PRO A 43 6.81 13.16 16.08
CA PRO A 43 6.71 11.71 16.24
C PRO A 43 6.22 11.05 14.94
N VAL A 44 7.06 11.05 13.91
CA VAL A 44 6.76 10.40 12.62
C VAL A 44 7.05 8.90 12.73
N PRO A 45 6.07 8.01 12.42
CA PRO A 45 6.33 6.57 12.33
C PRO A 45 7.46 6.27 11.32
N PRO A 46 8.37 5.34 11.65
CA PRO A 46 9.49 5.01 10.76
C PRO A 46 9.01 4.40 9.45
N GLY A 47 9.77 4.64 8.39
CA GLY A 47 9.49 4.15 7.05
C GLY A 47 10.63 4.46 6.10
N PHE A 48 10.36 4.28 4.81
CA PHE A 48 11.31 4.62 3.76
C PHE A 48 10.60 5.06 2.49
N THR A 49 11.32 5.78 1.64
CA THR A 49 10.88 6.22 0.32
C THR A 49 11.74 5.56 -0.75
N ILE A 50 11.09 4.98 -1.77
CA ILE A 50 11.76 4.49 -2.97
C ILE A 50 11.79 5.65 -3.96
N THR A 51 12.96 5.97 -4.53
CA THR A 51 13.09 7.21 -5.32
C THR A 51 12.28 7.19 -6.62
N THR A 52 11.93 8.38 -7.11
CA THR A 52 11.27 8.55 -8.43
C THR A 52 12.10 7.96 -9.58
N GLU A 53 13.43 7.89 -9.42
CA GLU A 53 14.32 7.28 -10.42
C GLU A 53 14.04 5.80 -10.61
N VAL A 54 13.61 5.09 -9.57
CA VAL A 54 13.22 3.68 -9.68
C VAL A 54 12.00 3.53 -10.57
N CYS A 55 11.04 4.46 -10.49
CA CYS A 55 9.90 4.48 -11.42
C CYS A 55 10.38 4.63 -12.87
N THR A 56 11.32 5.55 -13.13
CA THR A 56 11.90 5.72 -14.47
C THR A 56 12.64 4.45 -14.94
N LEU A 57 13.46 3.85 -14.07
CA LEU A 57 14.21 2.63 -14.37
C LEU A 57 13.28 1.43 -14.60
N TYR A 58 12.20 1.33 -13.82
CA TYR A 58 11.18 0.29 -13.99
C TYR A 58 10.62 0.31 -15.41
N TYR A 59 10.23 1.48 -15.93
CA TYR A 59 9.74 1.57 -17.31
C TYR A 59 10.85 1.37 -18.37
N LYS A 60 12.04 1.94 -18.16
CA LYS A 60 13.18 1.74 -19.08
C LYS A 60 13.62 0.27 -19.18
N ASN A 61 13.47 -0.50 -18.12
CA ASN A 61 13.89 -1.89 -18.03
C ASN A 61 12.74 -2.89 -18.30
N ASN A 62 11.75 -2.52 -19.12
CA ASN A 62 10.60 -3.36 -19.45
C ASN A 62 9.84 -3.86 -18.20
N ARG A 63 9.54 -2.93 -17.27
CA ARG A 63 8.83 -3.20 -16.00
C ARG A 63 9.60 -4.14 -15.06
N LYS A 64 10.93 -4.03 -15.05
CA LYS A 64 11.82 -4.76 -14.13
C LYS A 64 12.58 -3.79 -13.23
N TYR A 65 12.79 -4.20 -11.98
CA TYR A 65 13.53 -3.40 -11.01
C TYR A 65 15.05 -3.50 -11.24
N PRO A 66 15.81 -2.45 -10.84
CA PRO A 66 17.26 -2.58 -10.64
C PRO A 66 17.55 -3.71 -9.66
N LYS A 67 18.62 -4.49 -9.91
CA LYS A 67 18.96 -5.67 -9.11
C LYS A 67 19.22 -5.32 -7.64
N GLU A 68 19.74 -4.12 -7.40
CA GLU A 68 20.11 -3.59 -6.10
C GLU A 68 18.90 -3.18 -5.25
N LEU A 69 17.74 -2.93 -5.87
CA LEU A 69 16.58 -2.37 -5.19
C LEU A 69 16.10 -3.28 -4.06
N LYS A 70 16.01 -4.60 -4.30
CA LYS A 70 15.51 -5.56 -3.32
C LYS A 70 16.33 -5.51 -2.03
N GLY A 71 17.66 -5.57 -2.13
CA GLY A 71 18.53 -5.52 -0.95
C GLY A 71 18.41 -4.21 -0.18
N GLN A 72 18.19 -3.09 -0.86
CA GLN A 72 17.97 -1.80 -0.19
C GLN A 72 16.61 -1.70 0.51
N VAL A 73 15.56 -2.25 -0.09
CA VAL A 73 14.23 -2.34 0.53
C VAL A 73 14.28 -3.25 1.76
N ASP A 74 14.91 -4.42 1.65
CA ASP A 74 15.07 -5.37 2.75
C ASP A 74 15.85 -4.72 3.93
N ALA A 75 16.94 -4.00 3.63
CA ALA A 75 17.71 -3.27 4.65
C ALA A 75 16.93 -2.12 5.31
N ALA A 76 16.15 -1.36 4.53
CA ALA A 76 15.32 -0.28 5.07
C ALA A 76 14.17 -0.82 5.93
N LEU A 77 13.53 -1.91 5.51
CA LEU A 77 12.51 -2.61 6.30
C LEU A 77 13.08 -3.11 7.63
N ALA A 78 14.27 -3.71 7.63
CA ALA A 78 14.95 -4.10 8.87
C ALA A 78 15.22 -2.91 9.81
N GLY A 79 15.51 -1.73 9.26
CA GLY A 79 15.61 -0.48 10.02
C GLY A 79 14.28 -0.10 10.70
N VAL A 80 13.16 -0.22 9.98
CA VAL A 80 11.81 0.00 10.50
C VAL A 80 11.50 -1.02 11.61
N GLU A 81 11.75 -2.30 11.37
CA GLU A 81 11.53 -3.40 12.33
C GLU A 81 12.27 -3.17 13.64
N LYS A 82 13.54 -2.74 13.57
CA LYS A 82 14.37 -2.44 14.74
C LYS A 82 13.79 -1.31 15.59
N ILE A 83 13.29 -0.24 14.96
CA ILE A 83 12.70 0.91 15.67
C ILE A 83 11.33 0.53 16.26
N MET A 84 10.52 -0.18 15.50
CA MET A 84 9.18 -0.59 15.90
C MET A 84 9.18 -1.77 16.88
N ARG A 85 10.31 -2.49 16.99
CA ARG A 85 10.47 -3.73 17.77
C ARG A 85 9.46 -4.81 17.36
N LYS A 86 9.20 -4.91 16.06
CA LYS A 86 8.26 -5.84 15.43
C LYS A 86 8.84 -6.31 14.12
N ASN A 87 8.55 -7.55 13.71
CA ASN A 87 8.99 -8.06 12.42
C ASN A 87 7.83 -8.12 11.42
N PHE A 88 8.11 -7.81 10.17
CA PHE A 88 7.17 -7.86 9.07
C PHE A 88 6.86 -9.32 8.74
N GLY A 89 5.57 -9.68 8.85
CA GLY A 89 5.13 -11.06 8.67
C GLY A 89 5.30 -11.99 9.88
N ASP A 90 5.63 -11.44 11.06
CA ASP A 90 5.67 -12.20 12.31
C ASP A 90 4.27 -12.72 12.69
N PRO A 91 4.09 -14.03 12.93
CA PRO A 91 2.80 -14.58 13.34
C PRO A 91 2.36 -14.17 14.75
N ASN A 92 3.25 -13.66 15.59
CA ASN A 92 3.01 -13.33 17.01
C ASN A 92 2.89 -11.83 17.27
N ASP A 93 3.73 -11.00 16.65
CA ASP A 93 3.70 -9.54 16.77
C ASP A 93 3.99 -8.85 15.43
N PRO A 94 3.05 -8.89 14.48
CA PRO A 94 3.30 -8.42 13.12
C PRO A 94 3.52 -6.91 13.06
N LEU A 95 4.55 -6.50 12.31
CA LEU A 95 4.63 -5.17 11.75
C LEU A 95 3.67 -5.08 10.55
N LEU A 96 2.88 -4.01 10.48
CA LEU A 96 2.07 -3.66 9.31
C LEU A 96 2.60 -2.36 8.71
N VAL A 97 2.55 -2.25 7.39
CA VAL A 97 3.01 -1.06 6.67
C VAL A 97 1.89 -0.45 5.83
N THR A 98 2.11 0.78 5.40
CA THR A 98 1.22 1.49 4.48
C THR A 98 2.01 1.83 3.22
N VAL A 99 1.44 1.56 2.05
CA VAL A 99 2.04 1.91 0.76
C VAL A 99 1.31 3.13 0.19
N ARG A 100 2.07 4.17 -0.16
CA ARG A 100 1.54 5.45 -0.67
C ARG A 100 2.39 5.94 -1.83
N SER A 101 1.75 6.34 -2.91
CA SER A 101 2.42 7.05 -4.01
C SER A 101 2.74 8.50 -3.62
N GLY A 102 3.86 9.02 -4.12
CA GLY A 102 4.26 10.41 -3.97
C GLY A 102 5.05 10.94 -5.17
N ALA A 103 4.40 11.66 -6.07
CA ALA A 103 5.07 12.37 -7.15
C ALA A 103 5.68 13.71 -6.68
N ARG A 104 6.50 14.32 -7.55
CA ARG A 104 7.11 15.65 -7.33
C ARG A 104 6.06 16.74 -7.18
N SER A 105 5.07 16.71 -8.07
CA SER A 105 3.87 17.56 -8.01
C SER A 105 2.68 16.78 -7.48
N SER A 106 1.75 17.48 -6.85
CA SER A 106 0.49 16.87 -6.42
C SER A 106 -0.27 16.36 -7.63
N MET A 107 -0.74 15.11 -7.56
CA MET A 107 -1.49 14.47 -8.64
C MET A 107 -2.74 13.78 -8.04
N PRO A 108 -3.88 14.48 -8.00
CA PRO A 108 -5.15 13.93 -7.55
C PRO A 108 -5.57 12.75 -8.44
N GLY A 109 -5.95 11.64 -7.82
CA GLY A 109 -6.38 10.45 -8.54
C GLY A 109 -5.26 9.55 -9.07
N MET A 110 -4.01 9.72 -8.61
CA MET A 110 -3.02 8.63 -8.64
C MET A 110 -3.41 7.49 -7.70
N MET A 111 -2.59 6.43 -7.64
CA MET A 111 -2.80 5.28 -6.76
C MET A 111 -3.24 5.72 -5.36
N GLU A 112 -4.38 5.18 -4.93
CA GLU A 112 -4.91 5.37 -3.59
C GLU A 112 -3.99 4.69 -2.56
N THR A 113 -4.07 5.13 -1.30
CA THR A 113 -3.25 4.58 -0.22
C THR A 113 -3.74 3.17 0.15
N VAL A 114 -2.81 2.22 0.29
CA VAL A 114 -3.10 0.87 0.77
C VAL A 114 -2.59 0.74 2.20
N LEU A 115 -3.51 0.66 3.16
CA LEU A 115 -3.22 0.47 4.59
C LEU A 115 -3.17 -1.02 4.93
N ASN A 116 -2.58 -1.35 6.10
CA ASN A 116 -2.57 -2.68 6.71
C ASN A 116 -1.83 -3.76 5.90
N VAL A 117 -0.92 -3.38 5.01
CA VAL A 117 -0.08 -4.32 4.26
C VAL A 117 0.75 -5.15 5.24
N GLY A 118 0.75 -6.47 5.06
CA GLY A 118 1.33 -7.46 5.97
C GLY A 118 0.29 -8.24 6.78
N LEU A 119 -0.99 -7.87 6.72
CA LEU A 119 -2.07 -8.63 7.35
C LEU A 119 -2.45 -9.82 6.45
N THR A 120 -2.23 -11.02 6.97
CA THR A 120 -2.39 -12.33 6.29
C THR A 120 -2.99 -13.33 7.27
N THR A 121 -3.44 -14.48 6.78
CA THR A 121 -3.93 -15.57 7.66
C THR A 121 -2.91 -15.95 8.74
N LYS A 122 -1.61 -15.89 8.41
CA LYS A 122 -0.50 -16.14 9.33
C LYS A 122 -0.35 -15.07 10.42
N THR A 123 -0.58 -13.79 10.11
CA THR A 123 -0.34 -12.68 11.06
C THR A 123 -1.56 -12.28 11.88
N ILE A 124 -2.76 -12.65 11.44
CA ILE A 124 -4.03 -12.36 12.13
C ILE A 124 -4.01 -12.84 13.59
N PRO A 125 -3.66 -14.10 13.93
CA PRO A 125 -3.70 -14.58 15.32
C PRO A 125 -2.83 -13.75 16.27
N GLY A 126 -1.61 -13.38 15.85
CA GLY A 126 -0.71 -12.54 16.64
C GLY A 126 -1.28 -11.14 16.89
N LEU A 127 -1.85 -10.52 15.85
CA LEU A 127 -2.46 -9.20 16.00
C LEU A 127 -3.70 -9.24 16.91
N ILE A 128 -4.50 -10.31 16.86
CA ILE A 128 -5.63 -10.52 17.78
C ILE A 128 -5.12 -10.61 19.21
N LYS A 129 -4.08 -11.42 19.47
CA LYS A 129 -3.47 -11.57 20.80
C LYS A 129 -2.95 -10.25 21.34
N LYS A 130 -2.33 -9.41 20.49
CA LYS A 130 -1.76 -8.10 20.89
C LYS A 130 -2.80 -7.03 21.17
N THR A 131 -3.92 -7.06 20.46
CA THR A 131 -4.96 -6.03 20.57
C THR A 131 -6.13 -6.45 21.47
N ASN A 132 -6.24 -7.73 21.79
CA ASN A 132 -7.42 -8.35 22.40
C ASN A 132 -8.72 -7.96 21.68
N ASN A 133 -8.66 -7.73 20.36
CA ASN A 133 -9.76 -7.17 19.58
C ASN A 133 -9.89 -7.88 18.22
N PRO A 134 -10.49 -9.09 18.19
CA PRO A 134 -10.68 -9.82 16.94
C PRO A 134 -11.53 -9.07 15.92
N ARG A 135 -12.51 -8.29 16.38
CA ARG A 135 -13.36 -7.47 15.51
C ARG A 135 -12.54 -6.43 14.74
N PHE A 136 -11.65 -5.72 15.42
CA PHE A 136 -10.71 -4.78 14.79
C PHE A 136 -9.84 -5.46 13.74
N VAL A 137 -9.26 -6.62 14.06
CA VAL A 137 -8.34 -7.30 13.14
C VAL A 137 -9.03 -7.78 11.86
N TYR A 138 -10.21 -8.40 11.98
CA TYR A 138 -10.95 -8.83 10.79
C TYR A 138 -11.55 -7.64 10.01
N ASP A 139 -11.92 -6.54 10.68
CA ASP A 139 -12.32 -5.30 10.00
C ASP A 139 -11.15 -4.68 9.23
N ALA A 140 -9.95 -4.70 9.80
CA ALA A 140 -8.73 -4.24 9.14
C ALA A 140 -8.36 -5.13 7.95
N TYR A 141 -8.53 -6.46 8.08
CA TYR A 141 -8.23 -7.43 7.02
C TYR A 141 -9.20 -7.29 5.85
N ARG A 142 -10.52 -7.24 6.09
CA ARG A 142 -11.49 -7.04 5.00
C ARG A 142 -11.31 -5.68 4.31
N ARG A 143 -10.93 -4.62 5.04
CA ARG A 143 -10.57 -3.32 4.44
C ARG A 143 -9.31 -3.40 3.57
N LEU A 144 -8.26 -4.09 4.04
CA LEU A 144 -7.07 -4.38 3.23
C LEU A 144 -7.47 -5.09 1.93
N MET A 145 -8.28 -6.14 2.02
CA MET A 145 -8.73 -6.90 0.85
C MET A 145 -9.46 -6.01 -0.15
N MET A 146 -10.34 -5.12 0.30
CA MET A 146 -11.04 -4.17 -0.57
C MET A 146 -10.09 -3.16 -1.21
N MET A 147 -9.21 -2.51 -0.43
CA MET A 147 -8.26 -1.52 -0.96
C MET A 147 -7.24 -2.15 -1.91
N TYR A 148 -6.65 -3.28 -1.52
CA TYR A 148 -5.61 -3.94 -2.28
C TYR A 148 -6.15 -4.53 -3.58
N SER A 149 -7.33 -5.18 -3.56
CA SER A 149 -7.89 -5.77 -4.77
C SER A 149 -8.27 -4.70 -5.81
N ASP A 150 -8.85 -3.59 -5.36
CA ASP A 150 -9.19 -2.46 -6.22
C ASP A 150 -7.94 -1.76 -6.76
N VAL A 151 -7.04 -1.34 -5.87
CA VAL A 151 -5.92 -0.46 -6.23
C VAL A 151 -4.77 -1.23 -6.88
N VAL A 152 -4.37 -2.37 -6.31
CA VAL A 152 -3.20 -3.14 -6.73
C VAL A 152 -3.56 -4.18 -7.80
N MET A 153 -4.64 -4.93 -7.59
CA MET A 153 -4.95 -6.09 -8.45
C MET A 153 -5.81 -5.74 -9.67
N GLU A 154 -6.59 -4.65 -9.62
CA GLU A 154 -7.45 -4.19 -10.73
C GLU A 154 -6.88 -2.93 -11.41
N LYS A 155 -6.93 -1.77 -10.73
CA LYS A 155 -6.56 -0.47 -11.30
C LYS A 155 -5.12 -0.44 -11.81
N ALA A 156 -4.14 -0.79 -10.95
CA ALA A 156 -2.73 -0.79 -11.33
C ALA A 156 -2.38 -1.86 -12.37
N ALA A 157 -3.09 -2.99 -12.36
CA ALA A 157 -2.96 -4.03 -13.38
C ALA A 157 -3.51 -3.61 -14.76
N GLY A 158 -4.03 -2.39 -14.90
CA GLY A 158 -4.57 -1.86 -16.15
C GLY A 158 -5.88 -2.52 -16.56
N ARG A 159 -6.60 -3.12 -15.60
CA ARG A 159 -7.91 -3.74 -15.86
C ARG A 159 -8.98 -2.67 -15.82
N GLU A 160 -9.80 -2.65 -16.86
CA GLU A 160 -10.90 -1.71 -16.99
C GLU A 160 -12.21 -2.49 -16.96
N PRO A 161 -12.95 -2.42 -15.84
CA PRO A 161 -14.26 -3.04 -15.79
C PRO A 161 -15.19 -2.36 -16.80
N LYS A 162 -16.01 -3.15 -17.49
CA LYS A 162 -16.95 -2.64 -18.52
C LYS A 162 -18.00 -1.72 -17.92
N THR A 163 -18.43 -2.05 -16.70
CA THR A 163 -19.41 -1.30 -15.92
C THR A 163 -18.91 -1.14 -14.49
N GLU A 164 -19.48 -0.20 -13.74
CA GLU A 164 -19.17 -0.04 -12.31
C GLU A 164 -19.46 -1.33 -11.51
N HIS A 165 -20.52 -2.06 -11.87
CA HIS A 165 -20.88 -3.33 -11.24
C HIS A 165 -19.89 -4.48 -11.52
N ASP A 166 -19.03 -4.32 -12.52
CA ASP A 166 -17.95 -5.24 -12.83
C ASP A 166 -16.68 -4.96 -12.04
N ALA A 167 -16.51 -3.75 -11.49
CA ALA A 167 -15.36 -3.39 -10.68
C ALA A 167 -15.30 -4.22 -9.41
N ILE A 168 -14.10 -4.71 -9.06
CA ILE A 168 -13.92 -5.55 -7.87
C ILE A 168 -14.41 -4.84 -6.60
N ARG A 169 -14.17 -3.52 -6.50
CA ARG A 169 -14.61 -2.73 -5.35
C ARG A 169 -16.12 -2.81 -5.14
N HIS A 170 -16.89 -2.58 -6.20
CA HIS A 170 -18.35 -2.64 -6.15
C HIS A 170 -18.85 -4.04 -5.79
N LYS A 171 -18.23 -5.10 -6.32
CA LYS A 171 -18.60 -6.50 -5.99
C LYS A 171 -18.37 -6.82 -4.51
N LEU A 172 -17.27 -6.36 -3.93
CA LEU A 172 -16.99 -6.53 -2.49
C LEU A 172 -17.95 -5.73 -1.62
N GLU A 173 -18.28 -4.49 -2.01
CA GLU A 173 -19.29 -3.68 -1.31
C GLU A 173 -20.69 -4.29 -1.37
N THR A 174 -21.06 -4.87 -2.52
CA THR A 174 -22.32 -5.59 -2.69
C THR A 174 -22.41 -6.81 -1.76
N ALA A 175 -21.31 -7.56 -1.60
CA ALA A 175 -21.27 -8.68 -0.66
C ALA A 175 -21.47 -8.23 0.79
N MET A 176 -20.84 -7.11 1.20
CA MET A 176 -21.09 -6.53 2.52
C MET A 176 -22.53 -6.06 2.70
N ALA A 177 -23.09 -5.36 1.71
CA ALA A 177 -24.47 -4.89 1.74
C ALA A 177 -25.47 -6.06 1.87
N LYS A 178 -25.18 -7.20 1.22
CA LYS A 178 -25.98 -8.42 1.34
C LYS A 178 -25.97 -8.99 2.77
N VAL A 179 -24.80 -9.04 3.42
CA VAL A 179 -24.72 -9.48 4.82
C VAL A 179 -25.53 -8.55 5.73
N LYS A 180 -25.36 -7.23 5.59
CA LYS A 180 -26.12 -6.25 6.38
C LYS A 180 -27.62 -6.40 6.18
N LYS A 181 -28.09 -6.51 4.93
CA LYS A 181 -29.51 -6.72 4.60
C LYS A 181 -30.06 -8.00 5.22
N ASN A 182 -29.33 -9.11 5.12
CA ASN A 182 -29.76 -10.40 5.65
C ASN A 182 -29.83 -10.43 7.18
N LYS A 183 -28.98 -9.64 7.86
CA LYS A 183 -28.90 -9.57 9.32
C LYS A 183 -29.72 -8.41 9.92
N GLY A 184 -30.28 -7.53 9.09
CA GLY A 184 -31.01 -6.34 9.54
C GLY A 184 -30.11 -5.22 10.08
N TYR A 185 -28.80 -5.25 9.82
CA TYR A 185 -27.86 -4.22 10.26
C TYR A 185 -27.98 -2.95 9.44
N LYS A 186 -27.86 -1.79 10.08
CA LYS A 186 -27.87 -0.48 9.40
C LYS A 186 -26.45 -0.03 9.04
N ASN A 187 -25.49 -0.30 9.92
CA ASN A 187 -24.12 0.18 9.84
C ASN A 187 -23.10 -0.97 9.80
N ASP A 188 -21.94 -0.70 9.21
CA ASP A 188 -20.81 -1.64 9.22
C ASP A 188 -20.29 -1.94 10.63
N THR A 189 -20.54 -1.06 11.59
CA THR A 189 -20.15 -1.24 13.01
C THR A 189 -20.89 -2.39 13.68
N GLU A 190 -22.05 -2.76 13.17
CA GLU A 190 -22.90 -3.85 13.69
C GLU A 190 -22.46 -5.23 13.19
N LEU A 191 -21.54 -5.30 12.21
CA LEU A 191 -20.97 -6.57 11.76
C LEU A 191 -20.17 -7.24 12.89
N THR A 192 -20.57 -8.47 13.23
CA THR A 192 -19.92 -9.27 14.26
C THR A 192 -18.58 -9.83 13.77
N VAL A 193 -17.78 -10.39 14.70
CA VAL A 193 -16.52 -11.05 14.36
C VAL A 193 -16.74 -12.18 13.35
N ASP A 194 -17.79 -12.99 13.53
CA ASP A 194 -18.07 -14.13 12.66
C ASP A 194 -18.59 -13.67 11.29
N ASP A 195 -19.38 -12.59 11.24
CA ASP A 195 -19.77 -11.96 9.98
C ASP A 195 -18.54 -11.47 9.20
N LEU A 196 -17.59 -10.82 9.89
CA LEU A 196 -16.35 -10.32 9.27
C LEU A 196 -15.43 -11.45 8.79
N LYS A 197 -15.29 -12.54 9.56
CA LYS A 197 -14.54 -13.73 9.14
C LYS A 197 -15.11 -14.31 7.86
N LYS A 198 -16.42 -14.57 7.84
CA LYS A 198 -17.12 -15.10 6.67
C LYS A 198 -17.01 -14.16 5.47
N LEU A 199 -17.12 -12.85 5.68
CA LEU A 199 -16.91 -11.86 4.62
C LEU A 199 -15.50 -11.93 4.02
N CYS A 200 -14.46 -12.15 4.83
CA CYS A 200 -13.11 -12.31 4.32
C CYS A 200 -12.99 -13.55 3.41
N ASP A 201 -13.64 -14.66 3.77
CA ASP A 201 -13.65 -15.87 2.94
C ASP A 201 -14.43 -15.66 1.64
N ASP A 202 -15.62 -15.03 1.73
CA ASP A 202 -16.41 -14.64 0.56
C ASP A 202 -15.62 -13.70 -0.37
N PHE A 203 -14.87 -12.76 0.19
CA PHE A 203 -14.01 -11.84 -0.56
C PHE A 203 -12.92 -12.59 -1.32
N LYS A 204 -12.25 -13.58 -0.72
CA LYS A 204 -11.24 -14.39 -1.42
C LYS A 204 -11.84 -15.07 -2.66
N VAL A 205 -13.06 -15.59 -2.53
CA VAL A 205 -13.79 -16.22 -3.64
C VAL A 205 -14.15 -15.20 -4.73
N ILE A 206 -14.69 -14.03 -4.35
CA ILE A 206 -15.06 -12.97 -5.30
C ILE A 206 -13.82 -12.44 -6.04
N ILE A 207 -12.72 -12.21 -5.33
CA ILE A 207 -11.44 -11.76 -5.90
C ILE A 207 -10.93 -12.79 -6.90
N LYS A 208 -10.88 -14.08 -6.54
CA LYS A 208 -10.43 -15.14 -7.44
C LYS A 208 -11.30 -15.23 -8.69
N LYS A 209 -12.62 -15.18 -8.56
CA LYS A 209 -13.56 -15.25 -9.69
C LYS A 209 -13.47 -14.03 -10.61
N THR A 210 -13.39 -12.83 -10.04
CA THR A 210 -13.40 -11.57 -10.80
C THR A 210 -12.04 -11.28 -11.43
N LEU A 211 -10.96 -11.51 -10.67
CA LEU A 211 -9.63 -11.13 -11.07
C LEU A 211 -8.79 -12.29 -11.63
N ASN A 212 -9.30 -13.53 -11.58
CA ASN A 212 -8.56 -14.73 -11.96
C ASN A 212 -7.21 -14.86 -11.24
N LYS A 213 -7.12 -14.32 -10.02
CA LYS A 213 -5.94 -14.36 -9.14
C LYS A 213 -6.40 -14.45 -7.69
N SER A 214 -5.74 -15.28 -6.89
CA SER A 214 -5.98 -15.32 -5.45
C SER A 214 -5.49 -14.03 -4.79
N PHE A 215 -6.15 -13.66 -3.68
CA PHE A 215 -5.63 -12.60 -2.81
C PHE A 215 -4.26 -13.01 -2.24
N PRO A 216 -3.23 -12.15 -2.28
CA PRO A 216 -1.90 -12.49 -1.76
C PRO A 216 -1.93 -12.67 -0.24
N ASP A 217 -1.61 -13.87 0.21
CA ASP A 217 -1.58 -14.24 1.64
C ASP A 217 -0.15 -14.37 2.19
N ASP A 218 0.79 -13.68 1.54
CA ASP A 218 2.17 -13.49 2.00
C ASP A 218 2.45 -11.97 2.18
N PRO A 219 3.04 -11.54 3.31
CA PRO A 219 3.34 -10.13 3.57
C PRO A 219 4.27 -9.48 2.54
N MET A 220 5.30 -10.20 2.08
CA MET A 220 6.27 -9.69 1.12
C MET A 220 5.66 -9.57 -0.27
N ASP A 221 4.83 -10.52 -0.68
CA ASP A 221 4.05 -10.44 -1.92
C ASP A 221 3.10 -9.24 -1.90
N GLN A 222 2.45 -8.96 -0.76
CA GLN A 222 1.62 -7.77 -0.60
C GLN A 222 2.45 -6.47 -0.73
N MET A 223 3.61 -6.40 -0.07
CA MET A 223 4.46 -5.22 -0.12
C MET A 223 4.98 -4.95 -1.53
N TRP A 224 5.54 -5.97 -2.20
CA TRP A 224 6.07 -5.84 -3.55
C TRP A 224 4.99 -5.60 -4.60
N GLY A 225 3.81 -6.21 -4.44
CA GLY A 225 2.65 -5.90 -5.26
C GLY A 225 2.20 -4.44 -5.09
N GLY A 226 2.18 -3.93 -3.86
CA GLY A 226 1.92 -2.52 -3.57
C GLY A 226 2.95 -1.59 -4.22
N ILE A 227 4.25 -1.88 -4.09
CA ILE A 227 5.34 -1.10 -4.73
C ILE A 227 5.19 -1.12 -6.26
N SER A 228 4.92 -2.29 -6.85
CA SER A 228 4.66 -2.42 -8.29
C SER A 228 3.46 -1.58 -8.72
N ALA A 229 2.38 -1.59 -7.94
CA ALA A 229 1.19 -0.83 -8.25
C ALA A 229 1.41 0.68 -8.20
N VAL A 230 2.26 1.19 -7.29
CA VAL A 230 2.64 2.61 -7.26
C VAL A 230 3.25 3.02 -8.59
N PHE A 231 4.26 2.29 -9.06
CA PHE A 231 4.91 2.62 -10.33
C PHE A 231 4.00 2.40 -11.53
N GLN A 232 3.22 1.32 -11.55
CA GLN A 232 2.26 1.05 -12.62
C GLN A 232 1.18 2.15 -12.73
N SER A 233 0.75 2.70 -11.60
CA SER A 233 -0.24 3.79 -11.57
C SER A 233 0.25 5.06 -12.27
N TRP A 234 1.56 5.26 -12.38
CA TRP A 234 2.13 6.38 -13.11
C TRP A 234 1.70 6.37 -14.58
N MET A 235 1.58 5.21 -15.21
CA MET A 235 1.09 5.10 -16.59
C MET A 235 -0.40 4.75 -16.69
N GLY A 236 -1.13 4.83 -15.58
CA GLY A 236 -2.59 4.69 -15.60
C GLY A 236 -3.25 5.81 -16.40
N LYS A 237 -4.34 5.50 -17.11
CA LYS A 237 -5.03 6.46 -18.01
C LYS A 237 -5.36 7.79 -17.34
N ARG A 238 -5.85 7.76 -16.10
CA ARG A 238 -6.17 8.97 -15.33
C ARG A 238 -4.92 9.81 -15.04
N ALA A 239 -3.82 9.17 -14.65
CA ALA A 239 -2.55 9.86 -14.38
C ALA A 239 -1.97 10.47 -15.67
N VAL A 240 -2.00 9.74 -16.78
CA VAL A 240 -1.56 10.24 -18.10
C VAL A 240 -2.39 11.45 -18.54
N SER A 241 -3.72 11.36 -18.46
CA SER A 241 -4.61 12.47 -18.80
C SER A 241 -4.37 13.69 -17.92
N TYR A 242 -4.24 13.50 -16.60
CA TYR A 242 -3.95 14.59 -15.66
C TYR A 242 -2.62 15.27 -15.97
N ARG A 243 -1.55 14.48 -16.21
CA ARG A 243 -0.24 15.02 -16.59
C ARG A 243 -0.28 15.84 -17.87
N ARG A 244 -1.06 15.41 -18.87
CA ARG A 244 -1.22 16.15 -20.12
C ARG A 244 -1.87 17.52 -19.89
N ILE A 245 -2.89 17.58 -19.03
CA ILE A 245 -3.61 18.82 -18.69
C ILE A 245 -2.70 19.76 -17.89
N GLU A 246 -2.05 19.24 -16.86
CA GLU A 246 -1.18 20.02 -15.95
C GLU A 246 0.25 20.20 -16.45
N LYS A 247 0.56 19.75 -17.68
CA LYS A 247 1.89 19.81 -18.30
C LYS A 247 3.01 19.18 -17.43
N ILE A 248 2.69 18.11 -16.71
CA ILE A 248 3.65 17.37 -15.87
C ILE A 248 4.40 16.36 -16.76
N PRO A 249 5.74 16.42 -16.85
CA PRO A 249 6.49 15.50 -17.69
C PRO A 249 6.41 14.04 -17.20
N GLU A 250 6.25 13.11 -18.14
CA GLU A 250 6.21 11.67 -17.83
C GLU A 250 7.49 11.16 -17.17
N HIS A 251 8.65 11.68 -17.57
CA HIS A 251 9.95 11.22 -17.06
C HIS A 251 10.19 11.54 -15.58
N TRP A 252 9.33 12.35 -14.93
CA TRP A 252 9.46 12.69 -13.51
C TRP A 252 9.22 11.49 -12.59
N GLY A 253 8.36 10.54 -12.98
CA GLY A 253 8.01 9.38 -12.18
C GLY A 253 7.30 9.70 -10.86
N THR A 254 7.04 8.63 -10.09
CA THR A 254 6.54 8.71 -8.71
C THR A 254 7.49 7.97 -7.78
N ALA A 255 7.58 8.46 -6.54
CA ALA A 255 8.13 7.72 -5.42
C ALA A 255 7.03 6.86 -4.76
#